data_AF-A0A6L7XF23-F1
#
_entry.id   AF-A0A6L7XF23-F1
#
_cell.length_a   1.000
_cell.length_b   1.000
_cell.length_c   1.000
_cell.angle_alpha   90.00
_cell.angle_beta   90.00
_cell.angle_gamma   90.00
#
_symmetry.space_group_name_H-M   'P 1'
#
loop_
_entity.id
_entity.type
_entity.pdbx_description
1 polymer ?
#
loop_
_entity_poly.entity_id
_entity_poly.type
_entity_poly.pdbx_seq_one_letter_code
_entity_poly.pdbx_strand_id
1 'polypeptide(L)'
;MPSHPIRSLVSLLVAASVTAGVLAAPAAAHPHGPSDDEFTFIGGGFGHGSGMSQYGARGRAEAGHTYQEILSFYYDSTTLTTDPGLVPDDVDVRIAVHNTTVFRPSGLLTVSMDGRFLDTTVNTLTVRRGDGGWHINSSNIDWCRGFCSGTVLTVSFNDGEVVRVSNTSNGAERYAHGQFQLTPATGGVANCGSASANQYCLVVGELTMQQYLYGIDEVPLSWPAEVMKAQAVAARSYAVAIMEDRAHWSSPFDLYSTTRDQEYRAWDYEMESGHDAWTDQVDATDDTVITYQPAGGGGPEVIVAFYSASNGGYTAANEEPRRDQVSYLIAKPDPYDAVPDTAGSPQNPFHSWERTYTVDQISEWLASYPFADLDVGEIVEIYIGAGGPSGRIDDSLV
;
A
#
# COMPACT_ATOMS: atom_id res chain seq x y z
N MET A 1 37.06 -7.17 -43.27
CA MET A 1 38.00 -6.30 -44.03
C MET A 1 37.44 -4.88 -44.03
N PRO A 2 38.24 -3.82 -43.86
CA PRO A 2 39.69 -3.78 -43.61
C PRO A 2 39.99 -3.13 -42.22
N SER A 3 40.74 -3.81 -41.34
CA SER A 3 42.21 -3.76 -41.17
C SER A 3 42.68 -2.68 -40.17
N HIS A 4 43.24 -3.14 -39.05
CA HIS A 4 44.12 -2.36 -38.17
C HIS A 4 45.29 -1.72 -38.94
N PRO A 5 45.90 -0.68 -38.37
CA PRO A 5 47.30 -0.84 -38.05
C PRO A 5 47.69 -0.38 -36.63
N ILE A 6 48.64 -1.14 -36.12
CA ILE A 6 49.51 -0.93 -34.95
C ILE A 6 50.54 0.17 -35.27
N ARG A 7 50.89 0.99 -34.26
CA ARG A 7 52.19 1.69 -33.98
C ARG A 7 51.88 2.97 -33.15
N SER A 8 52.60 3.40 -32.13
CA SER A 8 53.87 3.03 -31.49
C SER A 8 53.86 3.60 -30.06
N LEU A 9 54.59 2.97 -29.14
CA LEU A 9 54.97 3.60 -27.87
C LEU A 9 55.75 4.89 -28.13
N VAL A 10 55.36 5.97 -27.46
CA VAL A 10 56.27 7.05 -27.08
C VAL A 10 56.09 7.26 -25.58
N SER A 11 57.10 6.84 -24.83
CA SER A 11 57.30 7.22 -23.44
C SER A 11 57.53 8.72 -23.38
N LEU A 12 56.58 9.48 -22.84
CA LEU A 12 56.82 10.84 -22.40
C LEU A 12 56.76 10.84 -20.87
N LEU A 13 57.94 10.99 -20.24
CA LEU A 13 58.03 11.47 -18.86
C LEU A 13 57.34 12.83 -18.82
N VAL A 14 56.14 12.89 -18.23
CA VAL A 14 55.57 14.14 -17.75
C VAL A 14 55.82 14.18 -16.27
N ALA A 15 56.61 15.17 -15.87
CA ALA A 15 56.95 15.47 -14.50
C ALA A 15 55.68 15.59 -13.65
N ALA A 16 55.72 14.99 -12.46
CA ALA A 16 54.72 15.14 -11.43
C ALA A 16 54.63 16.62 -11.01
N SER A 17 53.72 17.37 -11.60
CA SER A 17 53.17 18.56 -10.96
C SER A 17 52.10 18.08 -9.99
N VAL A 18 52.47 18.01 -8.71
CA VAL A 18 51.50 17.98 -7.60
C VAL A 18 50.76 19.31 -7.65
N THR A 19 49.72 19.41 -8.46
CA THR A 19 48.67 20.39 -8.22
C THR A 19 47.98 19.92 -6.96
N ALA A 20 48.23 20.62 -5.85
CA ALA A 20 47.35 20.55 -4.69
C ALA A 20 45.95 20.89 -5.20
N GLY A 21 45.15 19.85 -5.46
CA GLY A 21 43.72 20.02 -5.62
C GLY A 21 43.26 20.66 -4.34
N VAL A 22 42.77 21.89 -4.44
CA VAL A 22 41.93 22.46 -3.40
C VAL A 22 40.73 21.53 -3.36
N LEU A 23 40.75 20.56 -2.44
CA LEU A 23 39.53 19.92 -1.98
C LEU A 23 38.68 21.08 -1.49
N ALA A 24 37.64 21.43 -2.25
CA ALA A 24 36.59 22.26 -1.72
C ALA A 24 36.10 21.53 -0.48
N ALA A 25 36.39 22.09 0.69
CA ALA A 25 35.75 21.65 1.90
C ALA A 25 34.23 21.73 1.65
N PRO A 26 33.44 20.76 2.11
CA PRO A 26 32.00 20.99 2.17
C PRO A 26 31.80 22.34 2.85
N ALA A 27 30.96 23.19 2.25
CA ALA A 27 30.60 24.45 2.88
C ALA A 27 30.20 24.13 4.32
N ALA A 28 30.93 24.68 5.29
CA ALA A 28 30.58 24.47 6.68
C ALA A 28 29.18 25.04 6.88
N ALA A 29 28.23 24.20 7.27
CA ALA A 29 26.89 24.61 7.65
C ALA A 29 27.04 25.81 8.61
N HIS A 30 26.44 26.94 8.22
CA HIS A 30 26.39 28.09 9.11
C HIS A 30 25.59 27.69 10.35
N PRO A 31 26.10 27.92 11.57
CA PRO A 31 25.30 27.70 12.76
C PRO A 31 24.20 28.75 12.78
N HIS A 32 23.00 28.37 12.36
CA HIS A 32 21.80 29.18 12.55
C HIS A 32 21.45 29.14 14.05
N GLY A 33 21.33 30.32 14.66
CA GLY A 33 20.71 30.44 15.98
C GLY A 33 19.21 30.24 15.84
N PRO A 34 18.50 29.80 16.89
CA PRO A 34 17.06 29.55 16.81
C PRO A 34 16.33 30.83 16.37
N SER A 35 15.59 30.76 15.27
CA SER A 35 14.64 31.80 14.86
C SER A 35 13.26 31.51 15.46
N ASP A 36 12.63 32.50 16.09
CA ASP A 36 11.23 32.39 16.56
C ASP A 36 10.21 32.63 15.43
N ASP A 37 10.68 32.78 14.18
CA ASP A 37 9.82 33.00 13.02
C ASP A 37 9.12 31.69 12.61
N GLU A 38 7.82 31.79 12.35
CA GLU A 38 6.94 30.65 12.09
C GLU A 38 6.13 30.85 10.81
N PHE A 39 5.89 29.74 10.11
CA PHE A 39 4.93 29.67 9.01
C PHE A 39 3.71 28.86 9.44
N THR A 40 2.52 29.44 9.26
CA THR A 40 1.24 28.76 9.46
C THR A 40 0.65 28.33 8.13
N PHE A 41 0.40 27.04 7.99
CA PHE A 41 -0.24 26.40 6.86
C PHE A 41 -1.68 26.06 7.21
N ILE A 42 -2.60 26.46 6.34
CA ILE A 42 -4.02 26.13 6.44
C ILE A 42 -4.35 25.26 5.24
N GLY A 43 -4.92 24.09 5.49
CA GLY A 43 -5.28 23.13 4.46
C GLY A 43 -6.45 22.26 4.90
N GLY A 44 -6.68 21.18 4.15
CA GLY A 44 -7.77 20.26 4.41
C GLY A 44 -7.54 18.91 3.74
N GLY A 45 -8.35 17.93 4.13
CA GLY A 45 -8.25 16.55 3.68
C GLY A 45 -7.18 15.73 4.41
N PHE A 46 -7.26 14.41 4.21
CA PHE A 46 -6.28 13.43 4.68
C PHE A 46 -6.26 12.27 3.68
N GLY A 47 -5.14 12.13 2.98
CA GLY A 47 -4.97 11.23 1.83
C GLY A 47 -5.05 11.97 0.49
N HIS A 48 -5.15 11.21 -0.60
CA HIS A 48 -5.02 11.75 -1.97
C HIS A 48 -6.25 12.50 -2.47
N GLY A 49 -7.44 12.31 -1.88
CA GLY A 49 -8.67 13.00 -2.27
C GLY A 49 -9.29 12.57 -3.60
N SER A 50 -8.57 11.79 -4.43
CA SER A 50 -9.15 11.13 -5.62
C SER A 50 -10.16 10.04 -5.21
N GLY A 51 -11.32 10.04 -5.86
CA GLY A 51 -12.39 9.07 -5.61
C GLY A 51 -13.11 9.29 -4.28
N MET A 52 -13.45 8.20 -3.58
CA MET A 52 -14.34 8.26 -2.42
C MET A 52 -13.69 8.86 -1.17
N SER A 53 -14.28 9.92 -0.61
CA SER A 53 -13.99 10.37 0.77
C SER A 53 -14.74 9.49 1.75
N GLN A 54 -14.03 8.84 2.68
CA GLN A 54 -14.64 7.99 3.70
C GLN A 54 -15.53 8.83 4.64
N TYR A 55 -15.06 9.98 5.11
CA TYR A 55 -15.86 10.90 5.91
C TYR A 55 -17.03 11.50 5.12
N GLY A 56 -16.84 11.83 3.85
CA GLY A 56 -17.94 12.31 3.00
C GLY A 56 -18.98 11.23 2.72
N ALA A 57 -18.56 9.98 2.52
CA ALA A 57 -19.45 8.83 2.40
C ALA A 57 -20.26 8.61 3.68
N ARG A 58 -19.63 8.77 4.86
CA ARG A 58 -20.33 8.80 6.14
C ARG A 58 -21.38 9.91 6.22
N GLY A 59 -21.01 11.14 5.90
CA GLY A 59 -21.95 12.26 5.90
C GLY A 59 -23.15 12.01 4.97
N ARG A 60 -22.93 11.39 3.81
CA ARG A 60 -23.99 11.00 2.88
C ARG A 60 -24.90 9.90 3.43
N ALA A 61 -24.32 8.87 4.05
CA ALA A 61 -25.10 7.80 4.66
C ALA A 61 -25.95 8.31 5.83
N GLU A 62 -25.41 9.21 6.66
CA GLU A 62 -26.15 9.87 7.74
C GLU A 62 -27.27 10.78 7.20
N ALA A 63 -27.10 11.32 5.99
CA ALA A 63 -28.14 12.05 5.26
C ALA A 63 -29.16 11.12 4.55
N GLY A 64 -29.03 9.81 4.68
CA GLY A 64 -29.96 8.82 4.15
C GLY A 64 -29.68 8.35 2.73
N HIS A 65 -28.51 8.68 2.15
CA HIS A 65 -28.11 8.14 0.86
C HIS A 65 -27.73 6.66 0.98
N THR A 66 -28.15 5.88 0.00
CA THR A 66 -27.76 4.47 -0.19
C THR A 66 -26.31 4.37 -0.67
N TYR A 67 -25.69 3.20 -0.50
CA TYR A 67 -24.32 2.97 -0.98
C TYR A 67 -24.18 3.18 -2.49
N GLN A 68 -25.23 2.90 -3.27
CA GLN A 68 -25.26 3.17 -4.70
C GLN A 68 -25.22 4.67 -5.01
N GLU A 69 -25.97 5.48 -4.27
CA GLU A 69 -25.96 6.95 -4.40
C GLU A 69 -24.64 7.55 -3.91
N ILE A 70 -24.02 6.95 -2.89
CA ILE A 70 -22.70 7.33 -2.41
C ILE A 70 -21.65 7.06 -3.50
N LEU A 71 -21.59 5.84 -4.03
CA LEU A 71 -20.61 5.45 -5.04
C LEU A 71 -20.79 6.20 -6.36
N SER A 72 -22.03 6.37 -6.84
CA SER A 72 -22.29 7.16 -8.05
C SER A 72 -21.94 8.63 -7.91
N PHE A 73 -21.93 9.18 -6.69
CA PHE A 73 -21.37 10.51 -6.47
C PHE A 73 -19.85 10.53 -6.67
N TYR A 74 -19.10 9.58 -6.12
CA TYR A 74 -17.63 9.61 -6.20
C TYR A 74 -17.05 9.09 -7.52
N TYR A 75 -17.75 8.18 -8.18
CA TYR A 75 -17.31 7.52 -9.40
C TYR A 75 -18.29 7.84 -10.55
N ASP A 76 -18.08 8.96 -11.20
CA ASP A 76 -19.00 9.50 -12.20
C ASP A 76 -19.06 8.61 -13.45
N SER A 77 -20.20 8.55 -14.14
CA SER A 77 -20.33 7.77 -15.38
C SER A 77 -19.94 6.29 -15.27
N THR A 78 -20.02 5.71 -14.08
CA THR A 78 -19.81 4.28 -13.82
C THR A 78 -21.12 3.54 -13.55
N THR A 79 -21.06 2.21 -13.56
CA THR A 79 -22.16 1.32 -13.21
C THR A 79 -21.73 0.38 -12.09
N LEU A 80 -22.65 0.04 -11.19
CA LEU A 80 -22.44 -1.08 -10.27
C LEU A 80 -22.82 -2.38 -10.99
N THR A 81 -21.88 -3.31 -11.05
CA THR A 81 -22.06 -4.60 -11.72
C THR A 81 -21.85 -5.70 -10.69
N THR A 82 -22.85 -6.56 -10.54
CA THR A 82 -22.76 -7.79 -9.75
C THR A 82 -22.53 -8.95 -10.71
N ASP A 83 -21.29 -9.44 -10.77
CA ASP A 83 -20.91 -10.54 -11.65
C ASP A 83 -19.69 -11.29 -11.07
N PRO A 84 -19.84 -12.55 -10.64
CA PRO A 84 -18.71 -13.35 -10.16
C PRO A 84 -17.63 -13.53 -11.23
N GLY A 85 -17.97 -13.43 -12.52
CA GLY A 85 -16.99 -13.53 -13.60
C GLY A 85 -16.00 -12.35 -13.67
N LEU A 86 -16.26 -11.26 -12.94
CA LEU A 86 -15.38 -10.11 -12.80
C LEU A 86 -14.53 -10.15 -11.53
N VAL A 87 -14.80 -11.07 -10.60
CA VAL A 87 -14.12 -11.13 -9.30
C VAL A 87 -13.24 -12.39 -9.26
N PRO A 88 -11.90 -12.24 -9.08
CA PRO A 88 -11.03 -13.39 -8.95
C PRO A 88 -11.39 -14.27 -7.74
N ASP A 89 -11.33 -15.59 -7.95
CA ASP A 89 -11.60 -16.58 -6.90
C ASP A 89 -10.47 -16.66 -5.84
N ASP A 90 -9.25 -16.28 -6.24
CA ASP A 90 -8.04 -16.37 -5.42
C ASP A 90 -7.35 -15.00 -5.32
N VAL A 91 -7.06 -14.56 -4.10
CA VAL A 91 -6.33 -13.33 -3.79
C VAL A 91 -5.07 -13.66 -2.99
N ASP A 92 -3.91 -13.31 -3.53
CA ASP A 92 -2.62 -13.49 -2.88
C ASP A 92 -2.07 -12.16 -2.35
N VAL A 93 -1.89 -12.07 -1.03
CA VAL A 93 -1.46 -10.86 -0.32
C VAL A 93 -0.04 -11.01 0.21
N ARG A 94 0.87 -10.15 -0.26
CA ARG A 94 2.22 -10.04 0.31
C ARG A 94 2.14 -9.39 1.68
N ILE A 95 2.56 -10.16 2.67
CA ILE A 95 2.61 -9.77 4.08
C ILE A 95 3.93 -9.09 4.40
N ALA A 96 5.06 -9.68 4.01
CA ALA A 96 6.37 -9.20 4.45
C ALA A 96 7.55 -9.80 3.66
N VAL A 97 8.76 -9.32 3.93
CA VAL A 97 10.02 -9.88 3.41
C VAL A 97 10.98 -10.06 4.57
N HIS A 98 11.27 -11.32 4.92
CA HIS A 98 12.10 -11.66 6.06
C HIS A 98 13.02 -12.84 5.78
N ASN A 99 13.94 -13.08 6.71
CA ASN A 99 14.79 -14.26 6.71
C ASN A 99 14.30 -15.34 7.68
N THR A 100 13.39 -15.00 8.59
CA THR A 100 12.88 -15.88 9.65
C THR A 100 11.44 -15.54 9.99
N THR A 101 10.58 -16.56 10.06
CA THR A 101 9.17 -16.47 10.42
C THR A 101 8.85 -17.61 11.38
N VAL A 102 8.09 -17.29 12.43
CA VAL A 102 7.63 -18.27 13.42
C VAL A 102 6.11 -18.36 13.34
N PHE A 103 5.62 -19.55 13.00
CA PHE A 103 4.20 -19.90 12.98
C PHE A 103 3.84 -20.61 14.29
N ARG A 104 2.82 -20.08 14.97
CA ARG A 104 2.25 -20.67 16.20
C ARG A 104 0.80 -21.05 15.91
N PRO A 105 0.55 -22.31 15.51
CA PRO A 105 -0.79 -22.76 15.14
C PRO A 105 -1.64 -23.11 16.36
N SER A 106 -2.96 -22.94 16.27
CA SER A 106 -3.92 -23.57 17.18
C SER A 106 -4.32 -24.98 16.73
N GLY A 107 -4.00 -25.35 15.48
CA GLY A 107 -4.34 -26.61 14.85
C GLY A 107 -3.17 -27.25 14.08
N LEU A 108 -3.47 -28.05 13.06
CA LEU A 108 -2.47 -28.82 12.32
C LEU A 108 -1.91 -27.99 11.16
N LEU A 109 -0.59 -27.78 11.15
CA LEU A 109 0.12 -27.28 9.98
C LEU A 109 0.53 -28.44 9.07
N THR A 110 0.30 -28.28 7.78
CA THR A 110 0.87 -29.12 6.72
C THR A 110 1.94 -28.33 5.99
N VAL A 111 3.14 -28.90 5.86
CA VAL A 111 4.26 -28.23 5.20
C VAL A 111 4.63 -28.99 3.94
N SER A 112 4.68 -28.27 2.82
CA SER A 112 5.10 -28.81 1.54
C SER A 112 6.11 -27.89 0.86
N MET A 113 6.90 -28.45 -0.04
CA MET A 113 7.88 -27.70 -0.82
C MET A 113 7.74 -28.06 -2.30
N ASP A 114 7.50 -27.06 -3.13
CA ASP A 114 7.17 -27.21 -4.56
C ASP A 114 6.04 -28.25 -4.77
N GLY A 115 5.00 -28.18 -3.93
CA GLY A 115 3.85 -29.09 -3.94
C GLY A 115 4.13 -30.50 -3.39
N ARG A 116 5.35 -30.80 -2.96
CA ARG A 116 5.70 -32.09 -2.35
C ARG A 116 5.59 -32.00 -0.84
N PHE A 117 4.74 -32.83 -0.26
CA PHE A 117 4.61 -32.98 1.17
C PHE A 117 5.98 -33.22 1.85
N LEU A 118 6.26 -32.48 2.92
CA LEU A 118 7.42 -32.68 3.77
C LEU A 118 7.03 -33.36 5.08
N ASP A 119 6.20 -32.69 5.88
CA ASP A 119 5.79 -33.16 7.20
C ASP A 119 4.56 -32.37 7.69
N THR A 120 4.00 -32.77 8.83
CA THR A 120 2.97 -32.01 9.56
C THR A 120 3.42 -31.66 10.97
N THR A 121 2.81 -30.64 11.58
CA THR A 121 3.10 -30.27 12.97
C THR A 121 1.95 -29.52 13.62
N VAL A 122 1.70 -29.79 14.90
CA VAL A 122 0.86 -28.95 15.78
C VAL A 122 1.69 -28.05 16.69
N ASN A 123 3.02 -28.20 16.67
CA ASN A 123 3.96 -27.40 17.44
C ASN A 123 4.34 -26.13 16.68
N THR A 124 4.98 -25.20 17.39
CA THR A 124 5.59 -24.01 16.78
C THR A 124 6.55 -24.40 15.65
N LEU A 125 6.33 -23.83 14.47
CA LEU A 125 7.15 -24.02 13.28
C LEU A 125 8.00 -22.77 13.08
N THR A 126 9.32 -22.92 13.03
CA THR A 126 10.24 -21.82 12.66
C THR A 126 10.80 -22.10 11.28
N VAL A 127 10.51 -21.20 10.34
CA VAL A 127 11.11 -21.21 9.01
C VAL A 127 12.19 -20.15 8.96
N ARG A 128 13.39 -20.53 8.53
CA ARG A 128 14.51 -19.62 8.29
C ARG A 128 15.13 -19.90 6.95
N ARG A 129 15.59 -18.85 6.27
CA ARG A 129 16.47 -18.95 5.11
C ARG A 129 17.87 -18.49 5.49
N GLY A 130 18.86 -19.33 5.24
CA GLY A 130 20.25 -19.10 5.61
C GLY A 130 21.18 -20.03 4.85
N ASP A 131 22.42 -19.60 4.63
CA ASP A 131 23.45 -20.38 3.93
C ASP A 131 23.02 -20.86 2.53
N GLY A 132 22.09 -20.13 1.89
CA GLY A 132 21.53 -20.46 0.58
C GLY A 132 20.40 -21.51 0.59
N GLY A 133 19.97 -22.00 1.75
CA GLY A 133 18.96 -23.05 1.87
C GLY A 133 17.85 -22.78 2.90
N TRP A 134 16.87 -23.68 2.94
CA TRP A 134 15.78 -23.66 3.92
C TRP A 134 16.15 -24.40 5.20
N HIS A 135 15.77 -23.81 6.33
CA HIS A 135 15.77 -24.42 7.66
C HIS A 135 14.33 -24.42 8.16
N ILE A 136 13.76 -25.60 8.35
CA ILE A 136 12.35 -25.76 8.71
C ILE A 136 12.32 -26.56 10.01
N ASN A 137 12.15 -25.85 11.12
CA ASN A 137 12.28 -26.42 12.44
C ASN A 137 10.93 -26.57 13.13
N SER A 138 10.62 -27.78 13.59
CA SER A 138 9.56 -28.05 14.55
C SER A 138 10.08 -28.99 15.63
N SER A 139 9.76 -28.72 16.89
CA SER A 139 10.18 -29.55 18.03
C SER A 139 11.70 -29.82 18.09
N ASN A 140 12.51 -28.80 17.75
CA ASN A 140 13.98 -28.87 17.66
C ASN A 140 14.52 -29.81 16.56
N ILE A 141 13.66 -30.26 15.64
CA ILE A 141 14.07 -31.03 14.46
C ILE A 141 14.05 -30.10 13.25
N ASP A 142 15.22 -29.90 12.63
CA ASP A 142 15.30 -29.25 11.31
C ASP A 142 15.11 -30.31 10.22
N TRP A 143 13.96 -30.28 9.54
CA TRP A 143 13.60 -31.22 8.49
C TRP A 143 14.49 -31.09 7.25
N CYS A 144 15.02 -29.89 7.01
CA CYS A 144 15.81 -29.58 5.83
C CYS A 144 17.32 -29.56 6.11
N ARG A 145 17.72 -29.19 7.33
CA ARG A 145 19.12 -29.00 7.73
C ARG A 145 19.92 -28.10 6.76
N GLY A 146 19.25 -27.17 6.07
CA GLY A 146 19.84 -26.32 5.03
C GLY A 146 19.97 -26.96 3.63
N PHE A 147 19.60 -28.23 3.44
CA PHE A 147 19.77 -28.94 2.16
C PHE A 147 18.56 -28.87 1.23
N CYS A 148 17.41 -28.44 1.72
CA CYS A 148 16.24 -28.22 0.87
C CYS A 148 16.50 -27.07 -0.09
N SER A 149 16.39 -27.34 -1.39
CA SER A 149 16.65 -26.40 -2.48
C SER A 149 15.39 -25.95 -3.23
N GLY A 150 14.20 -26.24 -2.68
CA GLY A 150 12.94 -25.91 -3.34
C GLY A 150 12.67 -24.41 -3.42
N THR A 151 11.77 -24.06 -4.34
CA THR A 151 11.49 -22.68 -4.74
C THR A 151 10.28 -22.08 -4.05
N VAL A 152 9.30 -22.87 -3.64
CA VAL A 152 8.16 -22.38 -2.88
C VAL A 152 7.95 -23.32 -1.70
N LEU A 153 8.03 -22.77 -0.50
CA LEU A 153 7.61 -23.47 0.71
C LEU A 153 6.18 -23.05 1.04
N THR A 154 5.28 -24.03 1.16
CA THR A 154 3.89 -23.79 1.52
C THR A 154 3.62 -24.32 2.92
N VAL A 155 3.00 -23.50 3.77
CA VAL A 155 2.51 -23.85 5.10
C VAL A 155 0.99 -23.65 5.09
N SER A 156 0.26 -24.76 5.01
CA SER A 156 -1.21 -24.78 4.96
C SER A 156 -1.78 -25.16 6.32
N PHE A 157 -2.98 -24.68 6.62
CA PHE A 157 -3.75 -24.96 7.82
C PHE A 157 -5.24 -25.01 7.45
N ASN A 158 -6.08 -25.56 8.32
CA ASN A 158 -7.52 -25.60 8.02
C ASN A 158 -8.14 -24.23 8.26
N ASP A 159 -9.09 -23.85 7.41
CA ASP A 159 -9.88 -22.63 7.58
C ASP A 159 -10.51 -22.57 8.99
N GLY A 160 -10.41 -21.42 9.64
CA GLY A 160 -10.82 -21.20 11.03
C GLY A 160 -9.79 -21.64 12.09
N GLU A 161 -8.75 -22.40 11.74
CA GLU A 161 -7.63 -22.65 12.66
C GLU A 161 -6.67 -21.46 12.67
N VAL A 162 -6.56 -20.79 13.81
CA VAL A 162 -5.76 -19.57 13.91
C VAL A 162 -4.27 -19.89 13.94
N VAL A 163 -3.51 -19.20 13.09
CA VAL A 163 -2.04 -19.22 13.09
C VAL A 163 -1.54 -17.82 13.43
N ARG A 164 -0.79 -17.70 14.53
CA ARG A 164 -0.05 -16.47 14.84
C ARG A 164 1.31 -16.49 14.17
N VAL A 165 1.59 -15.47 13.38
CA VAL A 165 2.79 -15.32 12.55
C VAL A 165 3.63 -14.16 13.08
N SER A 166 4.94 -14.37 13.24
CA SER A 166 5.87 -13.29 13.62
C SER A 166 6.53 -12.64 12.41
N ASN A 167 7.08 -11.44 12.61
CA ASN A 167 7.80 -10.67 11.59
C ASN A 167 6.91 -10.47 10.36
N THR A 168 5.72 -9.94 10.59
CA THR A 168 4.81 -9.48 9.55
C THR A 168 4.96 -7.97 9.39
N SER A 169 4.21 -7.33 8.46
CA SER A 169 4.25 -5.86 8.30
C SER A 169 3.95 -5.13 9.62
N ASN A 170 3.06 -5.67 10.45
CA ASN A 170 2.72 -5.12 11.77
C ASN A 170 3.41 -5.85 12.94
N GLY A 171 4.54 -6.52 12.67
CA GLY A 171 5.37 -7.18 13.68
C GLY A 171 4.92 -8.59 14.05
N ALA A 172 3.66 -8.81 14.44
CA ALA A 172 3.08 -10.14 14.58
C ALA A 172 1.57 -10.13 14.45
N GLU A 173 1.05 -10.92 13.51
CA GLU A 173 -0.37 -10.94 13.16
C GLU A 173 -0.98 -12.35 13.26
N ARG A 174 -2.31 -12.42 13.30
CA ARG A 174 -3.08 -13.68 13.24
C ARG A 174 -3.76 -13.84 11.89
N TYR A 175 -3.86 -15.09 11.43
CA TYR A 175 -4.55 -15.50 10.21
C TYR A 175 -5.40 -16.73 10.51
N ALA A 176 -6.58 -16.81 9.92
CA ALA A 176 -7.46 -17.99 10.00
C ALA A 176 -7.96 -18.44 8.62
N HIS A 177 -7.49 -17.80 7.55
CA HIS A 177 -7.87 -18.06 6.17
C HIS A 177 -6.64 -18.23 5.28
N GLY A 178 -6.81 -19.00 4.20
CA GLY A 178 -5.79 -19.24 3.19
C GLY A 178 -4.62 -20.11 3.66
N GLN A 179 -3.47 -19.91 3.03
CA GLN A 179 -2.23 -20.59 3.36
C GLN A 179 -1.02 -19.68 3.16
N PHE A 180 0.11 -20.01 3.79
CA PHE A 180 1.33 -19.22 3.61
C PHE A 180 2.21 -19.78 2.52
N GLN A 181 2.64 -18.92 1.61
CA GLN A 181 3.65 -19.22 0.60
C GLN A 181 4.91 -18.39 0.86
N LEU A 182 6.06 -19.07 0.91
CA LEU A 182 7.36 -18.47 1.14
C LEU A 182 8.23 -18.70 -0.08
N THR A 183 8.49 -17.61 -0.82
CA THR A 183 9.25 -17.63 -2.08
C THR A 183 10.60 -16.95 -1.87
N PRO A 184 11.74 -17.59 -2.16
CA PRO A 184 13.07 -17.00 -2.05
C PRO A 184 13.15 -15.66 -2.75
N ALA A 185 13.69 -14.64 -2.08
CA ALA A 185 13.92 -13.34 -2.69
C ALA A 185 15.19 -13.32 -3.59
N THR A 186 15.84 -14.48 -3.76
CA THR A 186 17.08 -14.64 -4.52
C THR A 186 16.87 -14.35 -6.00
N GLY A 187 17.76 -13.59 -6.63
CA GLY A 187 17.66 -13.29 -8.07
C GLY A 187 16.68 -12.15 -8.39
N GLY A 188 16.14 -11.48 -7.36
CA GLY A 188 15.28 -10.31 -7.53
C GLY A 188 13.88 -10.69 -7.98
N VAL A 189 13.21 -11.58 -7.22
CA VAL A 189 11.76 -11.82 -7.41
C VAL A 189 11.06 -10.48 -7.47
N ALA A 190 10.43 -10.20 -8.61
CA ALA A 190 9.87 -8.89 -8.90
C ALA A 190 8.94 -8.49 -7.75
N ASN A 191 9.06 -7.25 -7.31
CA ASN A 191 8.14 -6.65 -6.33
C ASN A 191 8.17 -7.25 -4.91
N CYS A 192 9.07 -8.20 -4.62
CA CYS A 192 9.36 -8.73 -3.28
C CYS A 192 10.47 -7.98 -2.52
N GLY A 193 10.82 -6.76 -2.91
CA GLY A 193 11.57 -5.78 -2.10
C GLY A 193 13.03 -6.10 -1.72
N SER A 194 13.55 -7.31 -1.95
CA SER A 194 14.94 -7.68 -1.67
C SER A 194 15.47 -8.66 -2.71
N ALA A 195 16.77 -8.60 -3.01
CA ALA A 195 17.48 -9.57 -3.84
C ALA A 195 18.34 -10.56 -3.02
N SER A 196 18.18 -10.58 -1.68
CA SER A 196 19.01 -11.36 -0.78
C SER A 196 18.74 -12.85 -0.87
N ALA A 197 19.81 -13.65 -0.98
CA ALA A 197 19.73 -15.11 -0.95
C ALA A 197 19.19 -15.68 0.37
N ASN A 198 19.28 -14.89 1.45
CA ASN A 198 18.87 -15.28 2.80
C ASN A 198 17.50 -14.71 3.19
N GLN A 199 16.74 -14.14 2.26
CA GLN A 199 15.38 -13.65 2.52
C GLN A 199 14.37 -14.34 1.61
N TYR A 200 13.11 -14.31 2.00
CA TYR A 200 11.96 -14.74 1.21
C TYR A 200 10.83 -13.72 1.32
N CYS A 201 10.01 -13.71 0.29
CA CYS A 201 8.71 -13.06 0.24
C CYS A 201 7.72 -13.96 0.97
N LEU A 202 7.03 -13.43 1.97
CA LEU A 202 5.97 -14.11 2.71
C LEU A 202 4.62 -13.60 2.20
N VAL A 203 3.80 -14.52 1.72
CA VAL A 203 2.48 -14.27 1.13
C VAL A 203 1.45 -15.12 1.88
N VAL A 204 0.29 -14.56 2.19
CA VAL A 204 -0.92 -15.34 2.47
C VAL A 204 -1.72 -15.39 1.18
N GLY A 205 -2.02 -16.59 0.71
CA GLY A 205 -2.68 -16.82 -0.56
C GLY A 205 -3.81 -17.82 -0.46
N GLU A 206 -4.48 -18.05 -1.58
CA GLU A 206 -5.74 -18.81 -1.66
C GLU A 206 -6.83 -18.21 -0.74
N LEU A 207 -6.87 -16.89 -0.63
CA LEU A 207 -7.99 -16.19 0.00
C LEU A 207 -9.09 -16.00 -1.04
N THR A 208 -10.35 -16.23 -0.66
CA THR A 208 -11.44 -15.68 -1.47
C THR A 208 -11.43 -14.15 -1.38
N MET A 209 -12.04 -13.48 -2.35
CA MET A 209 -12.20 -12.02 -2.29
C MET A 209 -12.92 -11.58 -1.00
N GLN A 210 -13.88 -12.34 -0.50
CA GLN A 210 -14.60 -12.03 0.74
C GLN A 210 -13.68 -12.17 1.95
N GLN A 211 -12.88 -13.25 2.04
CA GLN A 211 -11.90 -13.42 3.12
C GLN A 211 -10.82 -12.33 3.12
N TYR A 212 -10.39 -11.88 1.93
CA TYR A 212 -9.53 -10.72 1.82
C TYR A 212 -10.21 -9.46 2.38
N LEU A 213 -11.44 -9.18 1.96
CA LEU A 213 -12.19 -7.99 2.38
C LEU A 213 -12.58 -8.01 3.87
N TYR A 214 -12.81 -9.17 4.48
CA TYR A 214 -13.03 -9.26 5.93
C TYR A 214 -11.83 -8.69 6.71
N GLY A 215 -10.60 -8.88 6.21
CA GLY A 215 -9.39 -8.36 6.83
C GLY A 215 -9.05 -6.91 6.51
N ILE A 216 -9.86 -6.17 5.75
CA ILE A 216 -9.59 -4.77 5.36
C ILE A 216 -10.07 -3.80 6.44
N ASP A 217 -9.14 -3.02 7.00
CA ASP A 217 -9.39 -2.06 8.09
C ASP A 217 -9.30 -0.61 7.59
N GLU A 218 -10.37 -0.13 6.95
CA GLU A 218 -10.39 1.18 6.30
C GLU A 218 -11.38 2.16 6.92
N VAL A 219 -12.53 1.67 7.42
CA VAL A 219 -13.57 2.49 8.04
C VAL A 219 -13.95 1.95 9.42
N PRO A 220 -14.28 2.80 10.40
CA PRO A 220 -14.71 2.34 11.73
C PRO A 220 -15.96 1.45 11.68
N LEU A 221 -15.94 0.35 12.43
CA LEU A 221 -17.06 -0.61 12.57
C LEU A 221 -18.35 0.00 13.14
N SER A 222 -18.28 1.19 13.73
CA SER A 222 -19.42 1.93 14.27
C SER A 222 -20.14 2.81 13.24
N TRP A 223 -19.60 2.92 12.03
CA TRP A 223 -20.17 3.78 10.98
C TRP A 223 -21.42 3.15 10.35
N PRO A 224 -22.26 3.95 9.67
CA PRO A 224 -23.48 3.44 9.05
C PRO A 224 -23.22 2.35 8.01
N ALA A 225 -24.13 1.37 7.93
CA ALA A 225 -24.02 0.22 7.02
C ALA A 225 -23.82 0.63 5.55
N GLU A 226 -24.48 1.69 5.07
CA GLU A 226 -24.34 2.15 3.69
C GLU A 226 -22.92 2.67 3.37
N VAL A 227 -22.17 3.15 4.36
CA VAL A 227 -20.75 3.51 4.19
C VAL A 227 -19.90 2.25 4.09
N MET A 228 -20.14 1.27 4.94
CA MET A 228 -19.42 0.00 4.92
C MET A 228 -19.65 -0.74 3.60
N LYS A 229 -20.89 -0.75 3.08
CA LYS A 229 -21.18 -1.28 1.73
C LYS A 229 -20.42 -0.52 0.63
N ALA A 230 -20.42 0.81 0.67
CA ALA A 230 -19.69 1.62 -0.30
C ALA A 230 -18.18 1.33 -0.24
N GLN A 231 -17.62 1.23 0.98
CA GLN A 231 -16.23 0.87 1.20
C GLN A 231 -15.90 -0.53 0.69
N ALA A 232 -16.74 -1.54 0.97
CA ALA A 232 -16.54 -2.90 0.51
C ALA A 232 -16.52 -2.99 -1.03
N VAL A 233 -17.47 -2.34 -1.71
CA VAL A 233 -17.52 -2.31 -3.18
C VAL A 233 -16.33 -1.55 -3.79
N ALA A 234 -15.92 -0.42 -3.20
CA ALA A 234 -14.74 0.31 -3.66
C ALA A 234 -13.46 -0.50 -3.44
N ALA A 235 -13.28 -1.11 -2.27
CA ALA A 235 -12.14 -1.96 -1.93
C ALA A 235 -12.03 -3.20 -2.83
N ARG A 236 -13.17 -3.85 -3.13
CA ARG A 236 -13.26 -4.95 -4.09
C ARG A 236 -12.85 -4.51 -5.49
N SER A 237 -13.43 -3.41 -5.98
CA SER A 237 -13.14 -2.90 -7.32
C SER A 237 -11.67 -2.51 -7.47
N TYR A 238 -11.10 -1.86 -6.45
CA TYR A 238 -9.67 -1.56 -6.39
C TYR A 238 -8.84 -2.84 -6.46
N ALA A 239 -9.14 -3.84 -5.62
CA ALA A 239 -8.42 -5.11 -5.62
C ALA A 239 -8.44 -5.77 -7.00
N VAL A 240 -9.63 -5.93 -7.60
CA VAL A 240 -9.81 -6.52 -8.93
C VAL A 240 -8.98 -5.78 -9.99
N ALA A 241 -9.14 -4.45 -10.10
CA ALA A 241 -8.44 -3.68 -11.11
C ALA A 241 -6.92 -3.72 -10.95
N ILE A 242 -6.43 -3.75 -9.71
CA ILE A 242 -5.00 -3.89 -9.42
C ILE A 242 -4.49 -5.29 -9.75
N MET A 243 -5.25 -6.34 -9.46
CA MET A 243 -4.90 -7.72 -9.83
C MET A 243 -4.82 -7.86 -11.36
N GLU A 244 -5.78 -7.29 -12.10
CA GLU A 244 -5.79 -7.28 -13.56
C GLU A 244 -4.58 -6.52 -14.14
N ASP A 245 -4.31 -5.31 -13.65
CA ASP A 245 -3.14 -4.51 -14.07
C ASP A 245 -1.84 -5.29 -13.83
N ARG A 246 -1.77 -6.02 -12.71
CA ARG A 246 -0.57 -6.76 -12.29
C ARG A 246 -0.50 -8.19 -12.80
N ALA A 247 -1.46 -8.68 -13.57
CA ALA A 247 -1.47 -10.06 -14.08
C ALA A 247 -0.23 -10.41 -14.92
N HIS A 248 0.46 -9.41 -15.47
CA HIS A 248 1.71 -9.57 -16.21
C HIS A 248 2.96 -9.62 -15.32
N TRP A 249 2.83 -9.36 -14.02
CA TRP A 249 3.94 -9.39 -13.08
C TRP A 249 4.43 -10.82 -12.88
N SER A 250 5.75 -11.01 -12.89
CA SER A 250 6.38 -12.25 -12.42
C SER A 250 6.54 -12.24 -10.90
N SER A 251 5.45 -11.94 -10.19
CA SER A 251 5.36 -11.78 -8.73
C SER A 251 4.61 -12.96 -8.10
N PRO A 252 4.94 -13.40 -6.88
CA PRO A 252 4.21 -14.49 -6.19
C PRO A 252 2.98 -13.98 -5.41
N PHE A 253 2.47 -12.79 -5.72
CA PHE A 253 1.35 -12.17 -5.02
C PHE A 253 0.72 -11.09 -5.91
N ASP A 254 -0.52 -10.72 -5.59
CA ASP A 254 -1.28 -9.71 -6.31
C ASP A 254 -1.31 -8.35 -5.58
N LEU A 255 -1.52 -8.39 -4.27
CA LEU A 255 -1.73 -7.20 -3.43
C LEU A 255 -0.70 -7.09 -2.29
N TYR A 256 -0.38 -5.87 -1.91
CA TYR A 256 0.38 -5.55 -0.70
C TYR A 256 -0.56 -5.43 0.50
N SER A 257 -0.16 -5.94 1.67
CA SER A 257 -0.98 -5.85 2.89
C SER A 257 -1.00 -4.47 3.55
N THR A 258 -0.29 -3.48 3.00
CA THR A 258 -0.17 -2.13 3.57
C THR A 258 -0.90 -1.14 2.68
N THR A 259 -1.03 0.10 3.14
CA THR A 259 -1.52 1.29 2.37
C THR A 259 -0.86 1.58 1.01
N ARG A 260 0.12 0.75 0.57
CA ARG A 260 0.55 0.72 -0.83
C ARG A 260 -0.59 0.24 -1.74
N ASP A 261 -1.41 -0.68 -1.24
CA ASP A 261 -2.68 -1.06 -1.86
C ASP A 261 -3.83 -0.73 -0.93
N GLN A 262 -4.03 -1.53 0.12
CA GLN A 262 -5.10 -1.38 1.11
C GLN A 262 -4.61 -1.90 2.45
N GLU A 263 -5.10 -1.35 3.57
CA GLU A 263 -4.67 -1.80 4.89
C GLU A 263 -5.33 -3.15 5.23
N TYR A 264 -4.57 -4.25 5.07
CA TYR A 264 -5.03 -5.61 5.35
C TYR A 264 -4.45 -6.10 6.69
N ARG A 265 -5.31 -6.15 7.72
CA ARG A 265 -4.98 -6.57 9.09
C ARG A 265 -5.40 -8.00 9.41
N ALA A 266 -5.92 -8.73 8.42
CA ALA A 266 -6.26 -10.15 8.52
C ALA A 266 -7.15 -10.49 9.75
N TRP A 267 -6.93 -11.64 10.38
CA TRP A 267 -7.75 -12.15 11.48
C TRP A 267 -7.66 -11.31 12.76
N ASP A 268 -6.66 -10.42 12.88
CA ASP A 268 -6.60 -9.48 14.00
C ASP A 268 -7.73 -8.46 13.94
N TYR A 269 -8.12 -8.05 12.75
CA TYR A 269 -9.27 -7.16 12.55
C TYR A 269 -10.60 -7.91 12.69
N GLU A 270 -10.66 -9.15 12.18
CA GLU A 270 -11.87 -9.97 12.21
C GLU A 270 -12.37 -10.30 13.62
N MET A 271 -11.48 -10.25 14.62
CA MET A 271 -11.85 -10.47 16.01
C MET A 271 -12.17 -9.20 16.81
N GLU A 272 -12.10 -8.03 16.18
CA GLU A 272 -12.49 -6.79 16.84
C GLU A 272 -13.99 -6.80 17.16
N SER A 273 -14.36 -6.15 18.27
CA SER A 273 -15.76 -6.15 18.70
C SER A 273 -16.63 -5.39 17.70
N GLY A 274 -17.69 -6.04 17.22
CA GLY A 274 -18.61 -5.46 16.24
C GLY A 274 -18.23 -5.74 14.78
N HIS A 275 -17.22 -6.58 14.55
CA HIS A 275 -16.75 -6.91 13.20
C HIS A 275 -17.82 -7.56 12.31
N ASP A 276 -18.78 -8.30 12.89
CA ASP A 276 -19.93 -8.86 12.16
C ASP A 276 -20.68 -7.77 11.35
N ALA A 277 -20.71 -6.52 11.82
CA ALA A 277 -21.35 -5.42 11.10
C ALA A 277 -20.67 -5.11 9.76
N TRP A 278 -19.34 -5.28 9.69
CA TRP A 278 -18.54 -5.14 8.49
C TRP A 278 -18.71 -6.35 7.56
N THR A 279 -18.54 -7.57 8.08
CA THR A 279 -18.67 -8.79 7.26
C THR A 279 -20.06 -8.92 6.66
N ASP A 280 -21.12 -8.55 7.40
CA ASP A 280 -22.49 -8.48 6.88
C ASP A 280 -22.61 -7.57 5.64
N GLN A 281 -21.83 -6.47 5.57
CA GLN A 281 -21.86 -5.54 4.43
C GLN A 281 -20.96 -6.00 3.28
N VAL A 282 -19.83 -6.65 3.58
CA VAL A 282 -19.00 -7.33 2.58
C VAL A 282 -19.83 -8.38 1.85
N ASP A 283 -20.55 -9.21 2.61
CA ASP A 283 -21.43 -10.27 2.10
C ASP A 283 -22.66 -9.71 1.39
N ALA A 284 -23.28 -8.65 1.92
CA ALA A 284 -24.43 -8.02 1.26
C ALA A 284 -24.10 -7.36 -0.09
N THR A 285 -22.81 -7.17 -0.38
CA THR A 285 -22.31 -6.60 -1.64
C THR A 285 -21.48 -7.58 -2.43
N ASP A 286 -21.68 -8.89 -2.20
CA ASP A 286 -20.93 -9.95 -2.86
C ASP A 286 -20.93 -9.78 -4.39
N ASP A 287 -19.80 -10.09 -5.00
CA ASP A 287 -19.51 -9.95 -6.43
C ASP A 287 -19.81 -8.58 -7.06
N THR A 288 -20.06 -7.54 -6.25
CA THR A 288 -20.43 -6.22 -6.73
C THR A 288 -19.19 -5.34 -6.84
N VAL A 289 -18.93 -4.89 -8.06
CA VAL A 289 -17.81 -4.01 -8.44
C VAL A 289 -18.30 -2.78 -9.20
N ILE A 290 -17.44 -1.79 -9.34
CA ILE A 290 -17.68 -0.55 -10.07
C ILE A 290 -17.04 -0.69 -11.45
N THR A 291 -17.87 -0.66 -12.49
CA THR A 291 -17.41 -0.77 -13.88
C THR A 291 -17.58 0.52 -14.64
N TYR A 292 -16.67 0.74 -15.59
CA TYR A 292 -16.72 1.84 -16.54
C TYR A 292 -16.75 1.28 -17.96
N GLN A 293 -17.52 1.93 -18.83
CA GLN A 293 -17.56 1.61 -20.25
C GLN A 293 -16.67 2.60 -21.01
N PRO A 294 -15.54 2.16 -21.58
CA PRO A 294 -14.66 3.05 -22.34
C PRO A 294 -15.35 3.63 -23.58
N ALA A 295 -15.17 4.94 -23.81
CA ALA A 295 -15.74 5.63 -24.97
C ALA A 295 -15.21 5.12 -26.33
N GLY A 296 -14.03 4.49 -26.34
CA GLY A 296 -13.38 3.93 -27.53
C GLY A 296 -13.94 2.58 -28.01
N GLY A 297 -14.95 2.02 -27.32
CA GLY A 297 -15.41 0.64 -27.49
C GLY A 297 -14.64 -0.34 -26.59
N GLY A 298 -15.13 -1.57 -26.47
CA GLY A 298 -14.63 -2.57 -25.51
C GLY A 298 -15.75 -3.14 -24.63
N GLY A 299 -15.43 -4.10 -23.77
CA GLY A 299 -16.32 -4.50 -22.67
C GLY A 299 -16.28 -3.51 -21.51
N PRO A 300 -17.14 -3.67 -20.50
CA PRO A 300 -17.00 -2.95 -19.24
C PRO A 300 -15.69 -3.35 -18.55
N GLU A 301 -14.99 -2.37 -17.99
CA GLU A 301 -13.73 -2.55 -17.25
C GLU A 301 -13.97 -2.20 -15.78
N VAL A 302 -13.40 -2.97 -14.85
CA VAL A 302 -13.46 -2.65 -13.42
C VAL A 302 -12.52 -1.47 -13.14
N ILE A 303 -13.00 -0.44 -12.46
CA ILE A 303 -12.19 0.76 -12.23
C ILE A 303 -11.23 0.57 -11.05
N VAL A 304 -10.10 1.25 -11.09
CA VAL A 304 -9.29 1.49 -9.90
C VAL A 304 -10.02 2.50 -9.00
N ALA A 305 -10.85 1.98 -8.11
CA ALA A 305 -11.72 2.76 -7.22
C ALA A 305 -10.91 3.35 -6.03
N PHE A 306 -10.18 4.43 -6.27
CA PHE A 306 -9.43 5.12 -5.23
C PHE A 306 -10.35 5.67 -4.13
N TYR A 307 -9.89 5.60 -2.88
CA TYR A 307 -10.57 6.21 -1.74
C TYR A 307 -9.56 6.71 -0.71
N SER A 308 -9.97 7.66 0.13
CA SER A 308 -9.13 8.22 1.19
C SER A 308 -9.97 8.74 2.35
N ALA A 309 -9.36 8.97 3.51
CA ALA A 309 -10.09 9.40 4.70
C ALA A 309 -10.94 10.65 4.45
N SER A 310 -10.33 11.72 3.93
CA SER A 310 -11.03 12.97 3.65
C SER A 310 -10.48 13.67 2.43
N ASN A 311 -11.40 14.24 1.64
CA ASN A 311 -11.06 15.05 0.48
C ASN A 311 -10.96 16.56 0.80
N GLY A 312 -11.30 16.99 2.02
CA GLY A 312 -11.26 18.41 2.43
C GLY A 312 -12.40 19.24 1.86
N GLY A 313 -13.51 18.60 1.47
CA GLY A 313 -14.68 19.24 0.86
C GLY A 313 -14.63 19.34 -0.66
N TYR A 314 -13.61 18.78 -1.31
CA TYR A 314 -13.48 18.77 -2.77
C TYR A 314 -12.73 17.53 -3.25
N THR A 315 -13.32 16.70 -4.11
CA THR A 315 -12.64 15.53 -4.67
C THR A 315 -11.50 15.96 -5.59
N ALA A 316 -10.43 15.18 -5.65
CA ALA A 316 -9.35 15.39 -6.62
C ALA A 316 -9.67 14.70 -7.95
N ALA A 317 -9.23 15.29 -9.05
CA ALA A 317 -9.25 14.60 -10.34
C ALA A 317 -8.15 13.52 -10.39
N ASN A 318 -8.28 12.50 -11.25
CA ASN A 318 -7.26 11.45 -11.33
C ASN A 318 -5.89 12.01 -11.73
N GLU A 319 -5.89 13.03 -12.59
CA GLU A 319 -4.69 13.72 -13.06
C GLU A 319 -3.99 14.55 -11.97
N GLU A 320 -4.48 14.61 -10.74
CA GLU A 320 -3.80 15.25 -9.59
C GLU A 320 -3.19 14.15 -8.70
N PRO A 321 -1.85 13.88 -8.71
CA PRO A 321 -0.75 14.71 -9.26
C PRO A 321 0.00 14.04 -10.44
N ARG A 322 -0.63 13.89 -11.60
CA ARG A 322 -0.09 13.42 -12.90
C ARG A 322 -0.39 11.95 -13.27
N ARG A 323 -1.63 11.47 -13.07
CA ARG A 323 -2.12 10.26 -13.77
C ARG A 323 -2.88 10.64 -15.04
N ASP A 324 -3.19 9.65 -15.86
CA ASP A 324 -4.01 9.86 -17.05
C ASP A 324 -5.43 10.30 -16.67
N GLN A 325 -5.99 11.23 -17.44
CA GLN A 325 -7.35 11.69 -17.19
C GLN A 325 -8.35 10.55 -17.42
N VAL A 326 -9.26 10.36 -16.47
CA VAL A 326 -10.39 9.43 -16.60
C VAL A 326 -11.69 10.15 -16.27
N SER A 327 -12.78 9.80 -16.97
CA SER A 327 -14.05 10.53 -16.81
C SER A 327 -14.78 10.22 -15.50
N TYR A 328 -14.37 9.15 -14.79
CA TYR A 328 -15.04 8.70 -13.57
C TYR A 328 -14.42 9.23 -12.27
N LEU A 329 -13.24 9.86 -12.32
CA LEU A 329 -12.57 10.47 -11.16
C LEU A 329 -12.32 11.95 -11.46
N ILE A 330 -13.34 12.77 -11.20
CA ILE A 330 -13.34 14.21 -11.49
C ILE A 330 -13.29 15.03 -10.20
N ALA A 331 -12.68 16.20 -10.30
CA ALA A 331 -12.69 17.17 -9.20
C ALA A 331 -14.05 17.86 -9.10
N LYS A 332 -14.69 17.80 -7.92
CA LYS A 332 -15.96 18.47 -7.65
C LYS A 332 -16.18 18.73 -6.15
N PRO A 333 -17.05 19.69 -5.78
CA PRO A 333 -17.40 19.94 -4.39
C PRO A 333 -18.03 18.71 -3.73
N ASP A 334 -17.60 18.40 -2.52
CA ASP A 334 -18.19 17.38 -1.66
C ASP A 334 -18.72 18.00 -0.35
N PRO A 335 -20.00 18.44 -0.34
CA PRO A 335 -20.57 19.13 0.81
C PRO A 335 -20.76 18.21 2.03
N TYR A 336 -20.56 16.90 1.89
CA TYR A 336 -20.77 15.93 2.95
C TYR A 336 -19.47 15.54 3.68
N ASP A 337 -18.30 15.96 3.20
CA ASP A 337 -17.01 15.66 3.84
C ASP A 337 -16.92 16.21 5.27
N ALA A 338 -17.73 17.20 5.64
CA ALA A 338 -17.79 17.78 6.99
C ALA A 338 -19.22 17.93 7.53
N VAL A 339 -20.09 16.94 7.32
CA VAL A 339 -21.42 16.98 7.92
C VAL A 339 -21.31 17.09 9.46
N PRO A 340 -21.95 18.11 10.07
CA PRO A 340 -21.95 18.25 11.51
C PRO A 340 -22.83 17.18 12.17
N ASP A 341 -22.48 16.80 13.40
CA ASP A 341 -23.31 15.95 14.24
C ASP A 341 -24.60 16.68 14.68
N THR A 342 -25.44 15.99 15.45
CA THR A 342 -26.69 16.57 15.98
C THR A 342 -26.49 17.76 16.92
N ALA A 343 -25.28 17.96 17.45
CA ALA A 343 -24.89 19.11 18.27
C ALA A 343 -24.27 20.26 17.43
N GLY A 344 -24.13 20.09 16.11
CA GLY A 344 -23.54 21.07 15.21
C GLY A 344 -22.02 20.99 15.08
N SER A 345 -21.36 19.99 15.66
CA SER A 345 -19.89 19.83 15.63
C SER A 345 -19.45 19.08 14.37
N PRO A 346 -18.44 19.55 13.62
CA PRO A 346 -17.90 18.81 12.48
C PRO A 346 -17.42 17.42 12.89
N GLN A 347 -17.87 16.39 12.17
CA GLN A 347 -17.52 15.00 12.50
C GLN A 347 -16.20 14.54 11.85
N ASN A 348 -15.72 15.29 10.86
CA ASN A 348 -14.46 15.03 10.18
C ASN A 348 -13.37 15.99 10.69
N PRO A 349 -12.43 15.50 11.52
CA PRO A 349 -11.33 16.32 12.03
C PRO A 349 -10.29 16.68 10.95
N PHE A 350 -10.36 16.05 9.79
CA PHE A 350 -9.45 16.25 8.68
C PHE A 350 -10.00 17.19 7.61
N HIS A 351 -11.27 17.60 7.69
CA HIS A 351 -11.86 18.50 6.70
C HIS A 351 -11.04 19.78 6.51
N SER A 352 -10.59 20.35 7.63
CA SER A 352 -9.71 21.50 7.67
C SER A 352 -8.70 21.33 8.80
N TRP A 353 -7.45 21.73 8.57
CA TRP A 353 -6.41 21.73 9.57
C TRP A 353 -5.56 22.99 9.47
N GLU A 354 -4.95 23.34 10.60
CA GLU A 354 -3.96 24.40 10.73
C GLU A 354 -2.70 23.78 11.37
N ARG A 355 -1.53 24.10 10.80
CA ARG A 355 -0.23 23.62 11.26
C ARG A 355 0.76 24.77 11.23
N THR A 356 1.49 24.95 12.32
CA THR A 356 2.53 25.97 12.43
C THR A 356 3.87 25.30 12.63
N TYR A 357 4.87 25.73 11.87
CA TYR A 357 6.22 25.22 11.93
C TYR A 357 7.21 26.38 11.97
N THR A 358 8.31 26.21 12.72
CA THR A 358 9.39 27.19 12.73
C THR A 358 10.19 27.12 11.44
N VAL A 359 10.86 28.23 11.07
CA VAL A 359 11.81 28.25 9.94
C VAL A 359 12.85 27.15 10.08
N ASP A 360 13.38 26.90 11.28
CA ASP A 360 14.36 25.84 11.55
C ASP A 360 13.82 24.45 11.20
N GLN A 361 12.59 24.13 11.58
CA GLN A 361 11.97 22.82 11.30
C GLN A 361 11.84 22.58 9.79
N ILE A 362 11.34 23.58 9.07
CA ILE A 362 11.14 23.46 7.63
C ILE A 362 12.50 23.38 6.92
N SER A 363 13.48 24.17 7.35
CA SER A 363 14.84 24.16 6.78
C SER A 363 15.53 22.81 6.99
N GLU A 364 15.38 22.20 8.17
CA GLU A 364 15.90 20.85 8.45
C GLU A 364 15.26 19.78 7.56
N TRP A 365 13.94 19.85 7.32
CA TRP A 365 13.24 18.90 6.45
C TRP A 365 13.66 19.02 4.98
N LEU A 366 13.86 20.24 4.48
CA LEU A 366 14.31 20.45 3.10
C LEU A 366 15.77 20.00 2.91
N ALA A 367 16.65 20.34 3.85
CA ALA A 367 18.06 19.92 3.82
C ALA A 367 18.23 18.40 3.95
N SER A 368 17.32 17.72 4.67
CA SER A 368 17.33 16.26 4.81
C SER A 368 16.62 15.51 3.68
N TYR A 369 16.03 16.22 2.70
CA TYR A 369 15.28 15.59 1.63
C TYR A 369 16.22 14.82 0.67
N PRO A 370 16.13 13.49 0.58
CA PRO A 370 17.19 12.65 0.00
C PRO A 370 17.26 12.69 -1.54
N PHE A 371 16.29 13.32 -2.20
CA PHE A 371 16.14 13.29 -3.67
C PHE A 371 16.43 14.63 -4.35
N ALA A 372 16.74 15.66 -3.59
CA ALA A 372 17.11 16.95 -4.14
C ALA A 372 18.11 17.64 -3.22
N ASP A 373 19.16 18.24 -3.80
CA ASP A 373 20.17 19.05 -3.09
C ASP A 373 19.52 20.40 -2.74
N LEU A 374 18.44 20.36 -1.94
CA LEU A 374 17.61 21.49 -1.52
C LEU A 374 18.15 22.09 -0.22
N ASP A 375 19.47 22.29 -0.14
CA ASP A 375 20.01 23.21 0.84
C ASP A 375 19.61 24.64 0.43
N VAL A 376 18.39 25.01 0.80
CA VAL A 376 17.80 26.33 0.52
C VAL A 376 18.29 27.41 1.48
N GLY A 377 19.12 27.05 2.47
CA GLY A 377 19.52 27.95 3.55
C GLY A 377 18.36 28.29 4.48
N GLU A 378 18.38 29.52 5.02
CA GLU A 378 17.32 30.04 5.89
C GLU A 378 16.10 30.45 5.05
N ILE A 379 14.94 29.88 5.36
CA ILE A 379 13.70 30.19 4.65
C ILE A 379 13.19 31.56 5.07
N VAL A 380 13.12 32.49 4.11
CA VAL A 380 12.62 33.85 4.32
C VAL A 380 11.18 34.03 3.82
N GLU A 381 10.74 33.20 2.87
CA GLU A 381 9.43 33.27 2.24
C GLU A 381 9.06 31.93 1.61
N ILE A 382 7.77 31.60 1.54
CA ILE A 382 7.25 30.40 0.88
C ILE A 382 6.18 30.81 -0.12
N TYR A 383 6.34 30.39 -1.38
CA TYR A 383 5.37 30.62 -2.44
C TYR A 383 4.60 29.34 -2.74
N ILE A 384 3.28 29.38 -2.54
CA ILE A 384 2.39 28.28 -2.94
C ILE A 384 1.99 28.51 -4.41
N GLY A 385 2.32 27.53 -5.26
CA GLY A 385 1.95 27.53 -6.68
C GLY A 385 0.43 27.46 -6.90
N ALA A 386 0.02 27.60 -8.17
CA ALA A 386 -1.38 27.36 -8.52
C ALA A 386 -1.71 25.88 -8.32
N GLY A 387 -2.68 25.57 -7.46
CA GLY A 387 -3.19 24.22 -7.32
C GLY A 387 -3.96 23.75 -8.55
N GLY A 388 -4.12 22.44 -8.69
CA GLY A 388 -4.98 21.86 -9.71
C GLY A 388 -6.48 22.12 -9.45
N PRO A 389 -7.40 21.50 -10.23
CA PRO A 389 -8.83 21.73 -10.13
C PRO A 389 -9.44 21.56 -8.72
N SER A 390 -8.85 20.73 -7.87
CA SER A 390 -9.28 20.56 -6.48
C SER A 390 -8.66 21.54 -5.48
N GLY A 391 -7.73 22.37 -5.94
CA GLY A 391 -6.89 23.22 -5.09
C GLY A 391 -5.72 22.48 -4.45
N ARG A 392 -5.50 21.20 -4.77
CA ARG A 392 -4.33 20.44 -4.32
C ARG A 392 -3.07 20.93 -5.02
N ILE A 393 -1.99 21.00 -4.26
CA ILE A 393 -0.68 21.43 -4.73
C ILE A 393 0.03 20.17 -5.27
N ASP A 394 0.30 20.15 -6.57
CA ASP A 394 0.99 19.06 -7.28
C ASP A 394 2.44 19.43 -7.65
N ASP A 395 2.81 20.70 -7.52
CA ASP A 395 4.17 21.24 -7.56
C ASP A 395 4.31 22.39 -6.55
N SER A 396 5.37 22.37 -5.73
CA SER A 396 5.79 23.53 -4.93
C SER A 396 7.24 23.89 -5.25
N LEU A 397 7.49 25.16 -5.58
CA LEU A 397 8.82 25.73 -5.65
C LEU A 397 9.14 26.30 -4.27
N VAL A 398 10.23 25.86 -3.66
CA VAL A 398 10.77 26.46 -2.43
C VAL A 398 11.94 27.35 -2.78
#